data_AF-A0A9P6NIA1-F1
#
_entry.id   AF-A0A9P6NIA1-F1
#
_cell.length_a   1.000
_cell.length_b   1.000
_cell.length_c   1.000
_cell.angle_alpha   90.00
_cell.angle_beta   90.00
_cell.angle_gamma   90.00
#
_symmetry.space_group_name_H-M   'P 1'
#
loop_
_entity.id
_entity.type
_entity.pdbx_description
1 polymer ?
#
loop_
_entity_poly.entity_id
_entity_poly.type
_entity_poly.pdbx_seq_one_letter_code
_entity_poly.pdbx_strand_id
1 'polypeptide(L)'
;MDAMRLFIALNLLASPLQPSSLRKAHKDLPNDTTITLYWTPGYEGVEMNEEAEKAAKKAAEEDEERLNLPISLEGLLLHAKRLTKRRGADPVSPSQTSSAMIADASDKLGKGQASAIFQLQCGHNVLRKCLDRINAEPNERCESCNAIESPAHSLIYRRRYTKQRRDFRKSLRKNK
;
A
#
# COMPACT_ATOMS: atom_id res chain seq x y z
N MET A 1 -1.72 29.14 9.76
CA MET A 1 -1.48 27.70 9.53
C MET A 1 -2.65 26.93 10.11
N ASP A 2 -3.80 26.91 9.44
CA ASP A 2 -4.99 26.20 9.93
C ASP A 2 -5.89 25.80 8.75
N ALA A 3 -5.43 24.82 7.98
CA ALA A 3 -6.24 24.19 6.92
C ALA A 3 -6.27 22.65 7.02
N MET A 4 -5.50 22.06 7.94
CA MET A 4 -5.37 20.60 8.08
C MET A 4 -6.18 20.01 9.25
N ARG A 5 -6.79 20.85 10.09
CA ARG A 5 -7.63 20.40 11.21
C ARG A 5 -9.09 20.12 10.84
N LEU A 6 -9.54 20.52 9.65
CA LEU A 6 -10.96 20.47 9.28
C LEU A 6 -11.39 19.21 8.49
N PHE A 7 -10.46 18.37 8.02
CA PHE A 7 -10.81 17.31 7.06
C PHE A 7 -11.17 15.95 7.67
N ILE A 8 -10.84 15.69 8.95
CA ILE A 8 -11.15 14.39 9.58
C ILE A 8 -12.32 14.49 10.57
N ALA A 9 -12.57 15.66 11.17
CA ALA A 9 -13.65 15.83 12.14
C ALA A 9 -15.07 15.73 11.52
N LEU A 10 -15.24 16.03 10.23
CA LEU A 10 -16.57 16.07 9.60
C LEU A 10 -17.09 14.71 9.09
N ASN A 11 -16.25 13.68 8.99
CA ASN A 11 -16.65 12.40 8.35
C ASN A 11 -17.07 11.28 9.32
N LEU A 12 -16.96 11.48 10.64
CA LEU A 12 -17.41 10.48 11.63
C LEU A 12 -18.84 10.71 12.14
N LEU A 13 -19.33 11.94 12.09
CA LEU A 13 -20.68 12.29 12.58
C LEU A 13 -21.77 12.21 11.50
N ALA A 14 -21.42 12.15 10.22
CA ALA A 14 -22.37 12.17 9.10
C ALA A 14 -22.28 10.94 8.16
N SER A 15 -21.55 9.88 8.54
CA SER A 15 -21.51 8.65 7.73
C SER A 15 -22.58 7.65 8.19
N PRO A 16 -23.49 7.18 7.32
CA PRO A 16 -24.49 6.16 7.66
C PRO A 16 -23.88 4.80 8.02
N LEU A 17 -22.58 4.64 7.77
CA LEU A 17 -21.76 3.48 8.12
C LEU A 17 -21.07 3.68 9.48
N GLN A 18 -21.84 3.92 10.53
CA GLN A 18 -21.37 3.71 11.89
C GLN A 18 -21.02 2.21 12.03
N PRO A 19 -19.75 1.83 12.29
CA PRO A 19 -19.38 0.43 12.46
C PRO A 19 -20.27 -0.22 13.53
N SER A 20 -20.75 -1.42 13.25
CA SER A 20 -21.66 -2.17 14.14
C SER A 20 -21.13 -2.31 15.58
N SER A 21 -19.81 -2.28 15.75
CA SER A 21 -19.10 -2.27 17.03
C SER A 21 -19.40 -1.02 17.88
N LEU A 22 -19.48 0.17 17.27
CA LEU A 22 -19.81 1.40 18.00
C LEU A 22 -21.27 1.42 18.44
N ARG A 23 -22.17 0.89 17.62
CA ARG A 23 -23.60 0.75 17.98
C ARG A 23 -23.82 -0.22 19.13
N LYS A 24 -23.00 -1.28 19.26
CA LYS A 24 -23.04 -2.18 20.41
C LYS A 24 -22.52 -1.48 21.66
N ALA A 25 -21.35 -0.85 21.59
CA ALA A 25 -20.76 -0.12 22.71
C ALA A 25 -21.69 0.96 23.28
N HIS A 26 -22.43 1.68 22.43
CA HIS A 26 -23.43 2.67 22.87
C HIS A 26 -24.61 2.04 23.64
N LYS A 27 -25.01 0.80 23.36
CA LYS A 27 -26.12 0.14 24.07
C LYS A 27 -25.73 -0.24 25.51
N ASP A 28 -24.46 -0.54 25.72
CA ASP A 28 -23.94 -1.01 27.01
C ASP A 28 -23.48 0.15 27.91
N LEU A 29 -23.43 1.38 27.37
CA LEU A 29 -23.08 2.58 28.11
C LEU A 29 -24.35 3.29 28.62
N PRO A 30 -24.30 3.91 29.82
CA PRO A 30 -25.37 4.77 30.30
C PRO A 30 -25.70 5.87 29.28
N ASN A 31 -26.99 6.17 29.08
CA ASN A 31 -27.50 7.11 28.07
C ASN A 31 -26.94 8.55 28.18
N ASP A 32 -26.30 8.90 29.29
CA ASP A 32 -25.72 10.23 29.55
C ASP A 32 -24.19 10.27 29.37
N THR A 33 -23.60 9.20 28.81
CA THR A 33 -22.15 9.15 28.57
C THR A 33 -21.79 9.91 27.30
N THR A 34 -21.06 11.02 27.45
CA THR A 34 -20.45 11.71 26.30
C THR A 34 -19.15 11.02 25.90
N ILE A 35 -19.08 10.53 24.66
CA ILE A 35 -17.88 9.86 24.10
C ILE A 35 -17.19 10.82 23.13
N THR A 36 -15.89 11.04 23.34
CA THR A 36 -15.04 11.80 22.42
C THR A 36 -14.03 10.87 21.76
N LEU A 37 -14.05 10.82 20.43
CA LEU A 37 -13.12 10.01 19.64
C LEU A 37 -11.98 10.88 19.12
N TYR A 38 -10.75 10.45 19.40
CA TYR A 38 -9.54 11.04 18.85
C TYR A 38 -8.89 10.06 17.88
N TRP A 39 -8.49 10.57 16.71
CA TRP A 39 -7.66 9.80 15.79
C TRP A 39 -6.19 10.05 16.11
N THR A 40 -5.41 8.98 16.25
CA THR A 40 -3.96 9.04 16.46
C THR A 40 -3.22 8.31 15.34
N PRO A 41 -2.17 8.90 14.75
CA PRO A 41 -1.29 8.20 13.83
C PRO A 41 -0.56 7.05 14.53
N GLY A 42 -0.37 5.93 13.83
CA GLY A 42 0.41 4.79 14.32
C GLY A 42 1.92 5.05 14.24
N TYR A 43 2.70 4.39 15.10
CA TYR A 43 4.17 4.42 15.12
C TYR A 43 4.82 5.78 15.41
N GLU A 44 4.09 6.70 16.03
CA GLU A 44 4.59 8.03 16.43
C GLU A 44 5.07 8.08 17.90
N GLY A 45 5.26 6.94 18.56
CA GLY A 45 5.74 6.90 19.96
C GLY A 45 4.68 7.27 21.00
N VAL A 46 3.38 7.24 20.64
CA VAL A 46 2.29 7.45 21.58
C VAL A 46 2.07 6.15 22.36
N GLU A 47 2.61 6.10 23.57
CA GLU A 47 2.66 4.91 24.44
C GLU A 47 1.31 4.18 24.53
N MET A 48 0.20 4.90 24.81
CA MET A 48 -1.13 4.28 24.92
C MET A 48 -1.64 3.65 23.61
N ASN A 49 -1.29 4.22 22.45
CA ASN A 49 -1.69 3.69 21.15
C ASN A 49 -0.87 2.43 20.82
N GLU A 50 0.42 2.44 21.17
CA GLU A 50 1.31 1.30 20.98
C GLU A 50 0.97 0.13 21.92
N GLU A 51 0.58 0.42 23.17
CA GLU A 51 0.08 -0.58 24.11
C GLU A 51 -1.22 -1.22 23.63
N ALA A 52 -2.16 -0.42 23.13
CA ALA A 52 -3.41 -0.93 22.55
C ALA A 52 -3.13 -1.81 21.32
N GLU A 53 -2.21 -1.41 20.43
CA GLU A 53 -1.79 -2.20 19.28
C GLU A 53 -1.11 -3.51 19.70
N LYS A 54 -0.25 -3.46 20.73
CA LYS A 54 0.42 -4.64 21.29
C LYS A 54 -0.58 -5.62 21.91
N ALA A 55 -1.57 -5.14 22.64
CA ALA A 55 -2.63 -5.96 23.22
C ALA A 55 -3.48 -6.63 22.13
N ALA A 56 -3.84 -5.88 21.08
CA ALA A 56 -4.59 -6.41 19.95
C ALA A 56 -3.79 -7.48 19.18
N LYS A 57 -2.48 -7.25 18.97
CA LYS A 57 -1.58 -8.24 18.35
C LYS A 57 -1.51 -9.53 19.17
N LYS A 58 -1.33 -9.41 20.49
CA LYS A 58 -1.26 -10.57 21.39
C LYS A 58 -2.56 -11.39 21.36
N ALA A 59 -3.72 -10.74 21.41
CA ALA A 59 -5.01 -11.42 21.31
C ALA A 59 -5.19 -12.14 19.96
N ALA A 60 -4.74 -11.52 18.86
CA ALA A 60 -4.78 -12.14 17.55
C ALA A 60 -3.85 -13.37 17.46
N GLU A 61 -2.66 -13.32 18.04
CA GLU A 61 -1.73 -14.45 18.10
C GLU A 61 -2.32 -15.65 18.89
N GLU A 62 -2.98 -15.39 20.01
CA GLU A 62 -3.66 -16.42 20.82
C GLU A 62 -4.81 -17.10 20.05
N ASP A 63 -5.57 -16.35 19.26
CA ASP A 63 -6.64 -16.91 18.44
C ASP A 63 -6.10 -17.65 17.19
N GLU A 64 -4.98 -17.19 16.60
CA GLU A 64 -4.30 -17.88 15.49
C GLU A 64 -3.80 -19.28 15.93
N GLU A 65 -3.29 -19.38 17.16
CA GLU A 65 -2.86 -20.65 17.76
C GLU A 65 -4.05 -21.61 17.98
N ARG A 66 -5.20 -21.09 18.42
CA ARG A 66 -6.44 -21.88 18.59
C ARG A 66 -7.02 -22.40 17.29
N LEU A 67 -7.07 -21.55 16.25
CA LEU A 67 -7.74 -21.88 15.00
C LEU A 67 -6.86 -22.65 14.02
N ASN A 68 -5.55 -22.79 14.30
CA ASN A 68 -4.56 -23.34 13.37
C ASN A 68 -4.63 -22.70 11.96
N LEU A 69 -5.15 -21.47 11.89
CA LEU A 69 -5.30 -20.70 10.66
C LEU A 69 -4.95 -19.25 10.99
N PRO A 70 -4.22 -18.56 10.11
CA PRO A 70 -3.96 -17.15 10.31
C PRO A 70 -5.26 -16.36 10.17
N ILE A 71 -5.51 -15.44 11.10
CA ILE A 71 -6.75 -14.67 11.18
C ILE A 71 -6.64 -13.39 10.35
N SER A 72 -5.42 -12.90 10.16
CA SER A 72 -5.15 -11.72 9.36
C SER A 72 -4.89 -12.07 7.89
N LEU A 73 -5.20 -11.12 6.99
CA LEU A 73 -4.84 -11.22 5.57
C LEU A 73 -3.33 -11.40 5.38
N GLU A 74 -2.52 -10.64 6.12
CA GLU A 74 -1.06 -10.80 6.19
C GLU A 74 -0.65 -12.21 6.62
N GLY A 75 -1.28 -12.72 7.68
CA GLY A 75 -1.04 -14.07 8.19
C GLY A 75 -1.39 -15.13 7.15
N LEU A 76 -2.51 -14.96 6.44
CA LEU A 76 -2.99 -15.88 5.40
C LEU A 76 -2.03 -15.90 4.22
N LEU A 77 -1.54 -14.74 3.80
CA LEU A 77 -0.51 -14.60 2.77
C LEU A 77 0.82 -15.25 3.20
N LEU A 78 1.24 -15.07 4.45
CA LEU A 78 2.45 -15.69 5.00
C LEU A 78 2.31 -17.21 5.07
N HIS A 79 1.15 -17.71 5.50
CA HIS A 79 0.86 -19.14 5.54
C HIS A 79 0.81 -19.76 4.14
N ALA A 80 0.17 -19.10 3.17
CA ALA A 80 0.19 -19.51 1.78
C ALA A 80 1.63 -19.57 1.22
N LYS A 81 2.47 -18.57 1.51
CA LYS A 81 3.91 -18.58 1.17
C LYS A 81 4.67 -19.75 1.82
N ARG A 82 4.36 -20.10 3.07
CA ARG A 82 4.97 -21.26 3.76
C ARG A 82 4.54 -22.57 3.11
N LEU A 83 3.28 -22.69 2.71
CA LEU A 83 2.75 -23.87 2.03
C LEU A 83 3.36 -24.07 0.64
N THR A 84 3.52 -22.98 -0.15
CA THR A 84 4.17 -23.06 -1.47
C THR A 84 5.64 -23.43 -1.35
N LYS A 85 6.36 -22.90 -0.34
CA LYS A 85 7.75 -23.28 -0.03
C LYS A 85 7.89 -24.75 0.36
N ARG A 86 6.91 -25.32 1.06
CA ARG A 86 6.90 -26.75 1.46
C ARG A 86 6.56 -27.70 0.31
N ARG A 87 5.75 -27.26 -0.65
CA ARG A 87 5.28 -28.11 -1.77
C ARG A 87 6.26 -28.19 -2.93
N GLY A 88 7.43 -27.55 -2.87
CA GLY A 88 8.38 -27.52 -3.98
C GLY A 88 7.74 -27.01 -5.27
N ALA A 89 6.68 -26.21 -5.16
CA ALA A 89 5.99 -25.66 -6.32
C ALA A 89 6.91 -24.59 -6.89
N ASP A 90 7.56 -24.92 -8.00
CA ASP A 90 8.31 -23.94 -8.78
C ASP A 90 7.37 -22.74 -9.02
N PRO A 91 7.74 -21.53 -8.58
CA PRO A 91 6.96 -20.37 -8.94
C PRO A 91 6.96 -20.33 -10.47
N VAL A 92 5.77 -20.36 -11.08
CA VAL A 92 5.57 -20.18 -12.51
C VAL A 92 6.48 -19.04 -12.94
N SER A 93 7.60 -19.41 -13.57
CA SER A 93 8.70 -18.51 -13.81
C SER A 93 8.40 -17.84 -15.15
N PRO A 94 8.15 -16.53 -15.20
CA PRO A 94 8.14 -15.84 -16.47
C PRO A 94 9.60 -15.80 -16.94
N SER A 95 9.98 -16.67 -17.89
CA SER A 95 11.25 -16.63 -18.63
C SER A 95 12.51 -16.43 -17.76
N GLN A 96 13.10 -17.55 -17.35
CA GLN A 96 14.17 -17.67 -16.35
C GLN A 96 15.50 -16.93 -16.64
N THR A 97 15.72 -16.37 -17.83
CA THR A 97 16.98 -15.65 -18.12
C THR A 97 16.95 -14.16 -17.75
N SER A 98 15.78 -13.53 -17.66
CA SER A 98 15.65 -12.12 -17.30
C SER A 98 15.22 -11.90 -15.84
N SER A 99 14.45 -12.83 -15.27
CA SER A 99 13.90 -12.68 -13.92
C SER A 99 14.98 -12.69 -12.82
N ALA A 100 16.03 -13.50 -12.97
CA ALA A 100 17.12 -13.57 -11.98
C ALA A 100 17.98 -12.29 -11.98
N MET A 101 18.27 -11.75 -13.17
CA MET A 101 18.98 -10.47 -13.30
C MET A 101 18.15 -9.30 -12.77
N ILE A 102 16.83 -9.32 -13.00
CA ILE A 102 15.92 -8.29 -12.47
C ILE A 102 15.82 -8.42 -10.95
N ALA A 103 15.77 -9.64 -10.39
CA ALA A 103 15.77 -9.87 -8.95
C ALA A 103 17.08 -9.39 -8.32
N ASP A 104 18.24 -9.79 -8.85
CA ASP A 104 19.57 -9.34 -8.39
C ASP A 104 19.74 -7.82 -8.49
N ALA A 105 19.27 -7.22 -9.59
CA ALA A 105 19.26 -5.77 -9.73
C ALA A 105 18.34 -5.09 -8.72
N SER A 106 17.20 -5.71 -8.38
CA SER A 106 16.25 -5.19 -7.40
C SER A 106 16.77 -5.29 -5.97
N ASP A 107 17.52 -6.34 -5.64
CA ASP A 107 18.15 -6.52 -4.32
C ASP A 107 19.26 -5.49 -4.06
N LYS A 108 19.90 -4.99 -5.13
CA LYS A 108 20.89 -3.92 -5.07
C LYS A 108 20.28 -2.52 -4.93
N LEU A 109 18.96 -2.39 -5.04
CA LEU A 109 18.25 -1.12 -4.88
C LEU A 109 17.89 -0.88 -3.40
N GLY A 110 17.86 0.40 -3.00
CA GLY A 110 17.27 0.75 -1.71
C GLY A 110 15.79 0.35 -1.67
N LYS A 111 15.28 -0.02 -0.48
CA LYS A 111 13.89 -0.51 -0.27
C LYS A 111 12.83 0.36 -0.97
N GLY A 112 12.98 1.69 -0.94
CA GLY A 112 12.06 2.62 -1.60
C GLY A 112 12.08 2.53 -3.13
N GLN A 113 13.24 2.33 -3.74
CA GLN A 113 13.38 2.20 -5.20
C GLN A 113 12.82 0.86 -5.69
N ALA A 114 13.08 -0.23 -4.96
CA ALA A 114 12.50 -1.54 -5.26
C ALA A 114 10.96 -1.51 -5.20
N SER A 115 10.40 -0.88 -4.16
CA SER A 115 8.96 -0.68 -4.01
C SER A 115 8.36 0.13 -5.17
N ALA A 116 9.02 1.22 -5.58
CA ALA A 116 8.56 2.02 -6.72
C ALA A 116 8.54 1.24 -8.04
N ILE A 117 9.55 0.40 -8.30
CA ILE A 117 9.57 -0.47 -9.49
C ILE A 117 8.45 -1.50 -9.44
N PHE A 118 8.25 -2.14 -8.29
CA PHE A 118 7.16 -3.11 -8.10
C PHE A 118 5.78 -2.47 -8.33
N GLN A 119 5.54 -1.29 -7.75
CA GLN A 119 4.32 -0.50 -7.98
C GLN A 119 4.09 -0.18 -9.46
N LEU A 120 5.15 0.15 -10.20
CA LEU A 120 5.06 0.36 -11.64
C LEU A 120 4.72 -0.93 -12.40
N GLN A 121 5.32 -2.06 -12.03
CA GLN A 121 5.09 -3.37 -12.66
C GLN A 121 3.67 -3.90 -12.40
N CYS A 122 3.18 -3.79 -11.16
CA CYS A 122 1.85 -4.25 -10.77
C CYS A 122 0.73 -3.26 -11.15
N GLY A 123 1.08 -2.11 -11.72
CA GLY A 123 0.08 -1.10 -12.07
C GLY A 123 -0.55 -0.43 -10.86
N HIS A 124 0.12 -0.41 -9.70
CA HIS A 124 -0.29 0.29 -8.48
C HIS A 124 0.45 1.62 -8.40
N ASN A 125 0.19 2.53 -9.33
CA ASN A 125 0.94 3.77 -9.49
C ASN A 125 0.01 4.93 -9.83
N VAL A 126 0.55 6.15 -9.77
CA VAL A 126 -0.19 7.40 -9.98
C VAL A 126 -0.44 7.73 -11.46
N LEU A 127 -0.24 6.78 -12.38
CA LEU A 127 -0.54 7.01 -13.79
C LEU A 127 -2.06 6.96 -14.02
N ARG A 128 -2.54 7.76 -14.97
CA ARG A 128 -3.96 7.92 -15.28
C ARG A 128 -4.65 6.59 -15.59
N LYS A 129 -3.96 5.64 -16.21
CA LYS A 129 -4.48 4.29 -16.42
C LYS A 129 -4.86 3.56 -15.11
N CYS A 130 -4.07 3.72 -14.06
CA CYS A 130 -4.42 3.16 -12.75
C CYS A 130 -5.50 3.99 -12.07
N LEU A 131 -5.44 5.32 -12.19
CA LEU A 131 -6.40 6.24 -11.56
C LEU A 131 -7.82 6.11 -12.16
N ASP A 132 -7.91 5.93 -13.47
CA ASP A 132 -9.15 5.64 -14.21
C ASP A 132 -9.80 4.35 -13.73
N ARG A 133 -9.00 3.27 -13.57
CA ARG A 133 -9.47 1.99 -13.04
C ARG A 133 -10.08 2.08 -11.63
N ILE A 134 -9.65 3.03 -10.81
CA ILE A 134 -10.19 3.26 -9.46
C ILE A 134 -11.18 4.44 -9.41
N ASN A 135 -11.63 4.94 -10.58
CA ASN A 135 -12.53 6.09 -10.73
C ASN A 135 -12.02 7.39 -10.07
N ALA A 136 -10.70 7.55 -9.94
CA ALA A 136 -10.09 8.79 -9.43
C ALA A 136 -9.83 9.83 -10.54
N GLU A 137 -9.71 9.39 -11.80
CA GLU A 137 -9.57 10.25 -12.98
C GLU A 137 -10.59 9.81 -14.05
N PRO A 138 -11.01 10.71 -14.96
CA PRO A 138 -12.09 10.44 -15.92
C PRO A 138 -11.63 9.66 -17.16
N ASN A 139 -10.32 9.54 -17.40
CA ASN A 139 -9.79 8.75 -18.51
C ASN A 139 -8.33 8.32 -18.26
N GLU A 140 -7.93 7.26 -18.95
CA GLU A 140 -6.57 6.69 -18.92
C GLU A 140 -5.54 7.43 -19.80
N ARG A 141 -5.88 8.58 -20.39
CA ARG A 141 -5.06 9.24 -21.43
C ARG A 141 -4.15 10.31 -20.86
N CYS A 142 -2.94 10.39 -21.38
CA CYS A 142 -1.98 11.41 -21.00
C CYS A 142 -2.43 12.80 -21.45
N GLU A 143 -2.53 13.75 -20.52
CA GLU A 143 -2.95 15.14 -20.78
C GLU A 143 -2.17 15.81 -21.91
N SER A 144 -0.88 15.52 -22.03
CA SER A 144 0.01 16.25 -22.93
C SER A 144 0.06 15.69 -24.36
N CYS A 145 -0.29 14.43 -24.55
CA CYS A 145 -0.09 13.76 -25.85
C CYS A 145 -1.19 12.76 -26.21
N ASN A 146 -2.21 12.64 -25.36
CA ASN A 146 -3.42 11.86 -25.56
C ASN A 146 -3.24 10.34 -25.78
N ALA A 147 -2.03 9.83 -25.61
CA ALA A 147 -1.74 8.39 -25.61
C ALA A 147 -2.18 7.75 -24.28
N ILE A 148 -2.51 6.46 -24.30
CA ILE A 148 -2.82 5.69 -23.08
C ILE A 148 -1.60 5.71 -22.17
N GLU A 149 -1.79 6.11 -20.91
CA GLU A 149 -0.68 6.16 -19.96
C GLU A 149 -0.23 4.75 -19.56
N SER A 150 1.08 4.55 -19.60
CA SER A 150 1.75 3.34 -19.13
C SER A 150 3.13 3.70 -18.58
N PRO A 151 3.73 2.84 -17.74
CA PRO A 151 5.10 3.07 -17.28
C PRO A 151 6.08 3.30 -18.45
N ALA A 152 5.94 2.54 -19.54
CA ALA A 152 6.75 2.71 -20.74
C ALA A 152 6.49 4.08 -21.42
N HIS A 153 5.21 4.47 -21.57
CA HIS A 153 4.84 5.80 -22.07
C HIS A 153 5.54 6.90 -21.28
N SER A 154 5.38 6.90 -19.96
CA SER A 154 5.90 7.95 -19.08
C SER A 154 7.42 7.97 -19.02
N LEU A 155 8.06 6.81 -18.82
CA LEU A 155 9.51 6.75 -18.62
C LEU A 155 10.29 6.87 -19.92
N ILE A 156 9.86 6.19 -20.99
CA ILE A 156 10.66 6.04 -22.22
C ILE A 156 10.26 7.03 -23.30
N TYR A 157 8.96 7.18 -23.56
CA TYR A 157 8.48 7.88 -24.76
C TYR A 157 8.12 9.35 -24.52
N ARG A 158 7.64 9.69 -23.32
CA ARG A 158 7.12 11.03 -23.05
C ARG A 158 8.20 12.09 -23.15
N ARG A 159 8.00 13.09 -24.02
CA ARG A 159 8.98 14.16 -24.28
C ARG A 159 9.29 15.01 -23.04
N ARG A 160 8.33 15.17 -22.12
CA ARG A 160 8.51 15.92 -20.86
C ARG A 160 9.72 15.45 -20.05
N TYR A 161 10.03 14.15 -20.08
CA TYR A 161 11.13 13.57 -19.32
C TYR A 161 12.43 13.39 -20.13
N THR A 162 12.55 14.02 -21.30
CA THR A 162 13.72 13.86 -22.18
C THR A 162 15.01 14.34 -21.53
N LYS A 163 14.96 15.48 -20.81
CA LYS A 163 16.13 16.02 -20.12
C LYS A 163 16.59 15.06 -19.02
N GLN A 164 15.67 14.60 -18.18
CA GLN A 164 15.93 13.65 -17.09
C GLN A 164 16.51 12.34 -17.62
N ARG A 165 15.94 11.78 -18.69
CA ARG A 165 16.50 10.58 -19.36
C ARG A 165 17.92 10.80 -19.86
N ARG A 166 18.19 11.96 -20.46
CA ARG A 166 19.52 12.29 -20.96
C ARG A 166 20.52 12.40 -19.82
N ASP A 167 20.15 13.07 -18.74
CA ASP A 167 21.00 13.28 -17.58
C ASP A 167 21.27 11.95 -16.85
N PHE A 168 20.24 11.09 -16.72
CA PHE A 168 20.39 9.73 -16.20
C PHE A 168 21.30 8.85 -17.08
N ARG A 169 21.14 8.90 -18.41
CA ARG A 169 22.06 8.17 -19.31
C ARG A 169 23.51 8.66 -19.18
N LYS A 170 23.72 9.95 -18.92
CA LYS A 170 25.06 10.50 -18.66
C LYS A 170 25.61 10.01 -17.32
N SER A 171 24.80 9.95 -16.25
CA SER A 171 25.27 9.43 -14.95
C SER A 171 25.66 7.96 -15.02
N LEU A 172 24.92 7.14 -15.78
CA LEU A 172 25.28 5.73 -16.01
C LEU A 172 26.63 5.54 -16.70
N ARG A 173 27.05 6.50 -17.55
CA ARG A 173 28.38 6.46 -18.19
C ARG A 173 29.51 6.89 -17.26
N LYS A 174 29.22 7.70 -16.24
CA LYS A 174 30.20 8.15 -15.24
C LYS A 174 30.45 7.12 -14.13
N ASN A 175 29.49 6.23 -13.90
CA ASN A 175 29.54 5.19 -12.87
C ASN A 175 29.94 3.80 -13.42
N LYS A 176 30.46 3.75 -14.66
CA LYS A 176 31.11 2.58 -15.25
C LYS A 176 32.62 2.73 -15.09
#